data_AF-U2B437-F1
#
_entry.id   AF-U2B437-F1
#
_cell.length_a   1.000
_cell.length_b   1.000
_cell.length_c   1.000
_cell.angle_alpha   90.00
_cell.angle_beta   90.00
_cell.angle_gamma   90.00
#
_symmetry.space_group_name_H-M   'P 1'
#
loop_
_entity.id
_entity.type
_entity.pdbx_description
1 polymer ?
#
loop_
_entity_poly.entity_id
_entity_poly.type
_entity_poly.pdbx_seq_one_letter_code
_entity_poly.pdbx_strand_id
1 'polypeptide(L)'
;VRPIRQVTQALVEIGGGGGDLTRRLDESRGDELGDLARGFNRFLASQRELIGEVLATSERLRGAVGQVAQVVENTAGRAGQQQEMTDMVATAVHEMGLTVQEIARNASSAAQSSHSARDEAQQARQVVRQSIGHIEQMSADIGTAAGAVAELAEQVASIDQVLAVIRGISEQTNLLALNAAIEAARAGEMGRGFAVVADEVRTLASRTQASTDEIQQMIQRLKHGAEAAVSSMHAGQA
;
A
#
# COMPACT_ATOMS: atom_id res chain seq x y z
N VAL A 1 32.14 8.74 116.17
CA VAL A 1 31.49 7.45 115.75
C VAL A 1 30.13 7.65 115.09
N ARG A 2 29.23 8.52 115.59
CA ARG A 2 27.88 8.76 115.03
C ARG A 2 27.86 9.19 113.53
N PRO A 3 28.77 10.05 113.02
CA PRO A 3 28.78 10.46 111.60
C PRO A 3 29.23 9.35 110.64
N ILE A 4 30.20 8.52 111.05
CA ILE A 4 30.65 7.37 110.23
C ILE A 4 29.51 6.37 110.03
N ARG A 5 28.72 6.08 111.09
CA ARG A 5 27.54 5.22 110.97
C ARG A 5 26.49 5.78 110.01
N GLN A 6 26.33 7.10 109.93
CA GLN A 6 25.39 7.74 108.99
C GLN A 6 25.86 7.61 107.54
N VAL A 7 27.16 7.80 107.26
CA VAL A 7 27.75 7.57 105.93
C VAL A 7 27.62 6.09 105.53
N THR A 8 27.97 5.17 106.45
CA THR A 8 27.87 3.72 106.20
C THR A 8 26.42 3.30 105.94
N GLN A 9 25.47 3.80 106.73
CA GLN A 9 24.06 3.49 106.54
C GLN A 9 23.55 4.04 105.19
N ALA A 10 23.90 5.27 104.83
CA ALA A 10 23.53 5.85 103.55
C ALA A 10 24.10 5.03 102.37
N LEU A 11 25.37 4.61 102.45
CA LEU A 11 26.00 3.75 101.44
C LEU A 11 25.33 2.37 101.32
N VAL A 12 24.94 1.76 102.44
CA VAL A 12 24.22 0.47 102.44
C VAL A 12 22.82 0.62 101.84
N GLU A 13 22.10 1.70 102.17
CA GLU A 13 20.78 1.99 101.59
C GLU A 13 20.86 2.21 100.07
N ILE A 14 21.93 2.86 99.58
CA ILE A 14 22.18 3.04 98.13
C ILE A 14 22.59 1.74 97.45
N GLY A 15 23.50 0.97 98.05
CA GLY A 15 23.96 -0.31 97.52
C GLY A 15 22.87 -1.39 97.48
N GLY A 16 21.84 -1.29 98.33
CA GLY A 16 20.71 -2.21 98.39
C GLY A 16 19.64 -2.02 97.30
N GLY A 17 19.84 -1.10 96.34
CA GLY A 17 18.95 -0.91 95.19
C GLY A 17 17.73 -0.01 95.43
N GLY A 18 17.57 0.55 96.65
CA GLY A 18 16.48 1.47 97.03
C GLY A 18 16.95 2.86 97.48
N GLY A 19 18.21 3.21 97.20
CA GLY A 19 18.80 4.45 97.70
C GLY A 19 18.18 5.70 97.10
N ASP A 20 17.54 6.49 97.95
CA ASP A 20 17.13 7.85 97.62
C ASP A 20 18.36 8.75 97.41
N LEU A 21 18.74 8.97 96.14
CA LEU A 21 19.86 9.82 95.74
C LEU A 21 19.61 11.32 95.99
N THR A 22 18.45 11.70 96.54
CA THR A 22 18.17 13.08 96.95
C THR A 22 18.72 13.41 98.34
N ARG A 23 19.09 12.39 99.14
CA ARG A 23 19.65 12.58 100.47
C ARG A 23 21.03 13.21 100.42
N ARG A 24 21.31 14.07 101.40
CA ARG A 24 22.59 14.76 101.59
C ARG A 24 23.09 14.53 103.00
N LEU A 25 24.40 14.36 103.15
CA LEU A 25 25.05 14.36 104.46
C LEU A 25 25.42 15.80 104.85
N ASP A 26 25.40 16.07 106.15
CA ASP A 26 25.83 17.36 106.72
C ASP A 26 27.33 17.59 106.48
N GLU A 27 27.64 18.66 105.75
CA GLU A 27 28.99 19.03 105.31
C GLU A 27 29.56 20.23 106.07
N SER A 28 28.87 20.70 107.11
CA SER A 28 29.25 21.89 107.90
C SER A 28 30.55 21.74 108.71
N ARG A 29 31.07 20.52 108.85
CA ARG A 29 32.28 20.22 109.64
C ARG A 29 33.56 20.57 108.86
N GLY A 30 34.54 21.12 109.59
CA GLY A 30 35.88 21.43 109.09
C GLY A 30 36.94 20.35 109.34
N ASP A 31 36.51 19.13 109.68
CA ASP A 31 37.37 17.96 109.94
C ASP A 31 37.24 16.91 108.81
N GLU A 32 37.99 15.81 108.93
CA GLU A 32 38.05 14.73 107.93
C GLU A 32 36.67 14.08 107.68
N LEU A 33 35.76 14.14 108.67
CA LEU A 33 34.39 13.65 108.53
C LEU A 33 33.54 14.60 107.67
N GLY A 34 33.82 15.91 107.72
CA GLY A 34 33.26 16.89 106.79
C GLY A 34 33.74 16.69 105.35
N ASP A 35 35.01 16.37 105.15
CA ASP A 35 35.55 16.03 103.81
C ASP A 35 34.91 14.78 103.22
N LEU A 36 34.69 13.74 104.05
CA LEU A 36 33.98 12.53 103.64
C LEU A 36 32.52 12.83 103.22
N ALA A 37 31.81 13.68 103.98
CA ALA A 37 30.45 14.10 103.64
C ALA A 37 30.40 14.88 102.31
N ARG A 38 31.34 15.81 102.09
CA ARG A 38 31.49 16.54 100.81
C ARG A 38 31.78 15.60 99.63
N GLY A 39 32.68 14.63 99.81
CA GLY A 39 33.00 13.61 98.81
C GLY A 39 31.79 12.75 98.43
N PHE A 40 31.05 12.29 99.46
CA PHE A 40 29.83 11.50 99.28
C PHE A 40 28.72 12.29 98.57
N ASN A 41 28.49 13.54 98.95
CA ASN A 41 27.51 14.41 98.29
C ASN A 41 27.88 14.63 96.80
N ARG A 42 29.17 14.83 96.48
CA ARG A 42 29.63 14.93 95.08
C ARG A 42 29.41 13.64 94.29
N PHE A 43 29.73 12.49 94.87
CA PHE A 43 29.46 11.19 94.26
C PHE A 43 27.96 11.00 93.95
N LEU A 44 27.09 11.30 94.92
CA LEU A 44 25.64 11.24 94.72
C LEU A 44 25.13 12.20 93.63
N ALA A 45 25.70 13.40 93.56
CA ALA A 45 25.34 14.36 92.52
C ALA A 45 25.68 13.81 91.12
N SER A 46 26.89 13.26 90.94
CA SER A 46 27.32 12.65 89.68
C SER A 46 26.49 11.42 89.30
N GLN A 47 26.15 10.54 90.25
CA GLN A 47 25.28 9.39 89.98
C GLN A 47 23.87 9.83 89.55
N ARG A 48 23.32 10.88 90.18
CA ARG A 48 22.00 11.42 89.82
C ARG A 48 22.00 12.05 88.42
N GLU A 49 23.09 12.73 88.06
CA GLU A 49 23.28 13.29 86.72
C GLU A 49 23.34 12.17 85.66
N LEU A 50 24.17 11.14 85.87
CA LEU A 50 24.27 9.98 84.97
C LEU A 50 22.94 9.26 84.80
N ILE A 51 22.18 9.03 85.87
CA ILE A 51 20.84 8.42 85.78
C ILE A 51 19.88 9.33 85.02
N GLY A 52 19.94 10.65 85.24
CA GLY A 52 19.18 11.63 84.48
C GLY A 52 19.48 11.58 82.98
N GLU A 53 20.75 11.49 82.60
CA GLU A 53 21.19 11.33 81.21
C GLU A 53 20.72 10.00 80.60
N VAL A 54 20.78 8.89 81.35
CA VAL A 54 20.28 7.58 80.90
C VAL A 54 18.77 7.62 80.67
N LEU A 55 17.99 8.23 81.57
CA LEU A 55 16.55 8.39 81.41
C LEU A 55 16.22 9.27 80.20
N ALA A 56 16.90 10.41 80.05
CA ALA A 56 16.73 11.30 78.91
C ALA A 56 17.11 10.64 77.57
N THR A 57 18.13 9.78 77.58
CA THR A 57 18.54 9.00 76.39
C THR A 57 17.54 7.89 76.09
N SER A 58 16.98 7.25 77.12
CA SER A 58 15.95 6.21 76.96
C SER A 58 14.65 6.76 76.39
N GLU A 59 14.22 7.96 76.81
CA GLU A 59 13.06 8.65 76.21
C GLU A 59 13.31 9.05 74.76
N ARG A 60 14.51 9.58 74.45
CA ARG A 60 14.91 9.86 73.07
C ARG A 60 14.91 8.60 72.21
N LEU A 61 15.41 7.48 72.74
CA LEU A 61 15.39 6.19 72.06
C LEU A 61 13.96 5.71 71.80
N ARG A 62 13.06 5.82 72.79
CA ARG A 62 11.64 5.46 72.63
C ARG A 62 10.99 6.28 71.50
N GLY A 63 11.26 7.58 71.44
CA GLY A 63 10.78 8.45 70.36
C GLY A 63 11.32 8.04 68.99
N ALA A 64 12.63 7.76 68.90
CA ALA A 64 13.26 7.29 67.66
C ALA A 64 12.68 5.95 67.19
N VAL A 65 12.44 5.00 68.10
CA VAL A 65 11.80 3.71 67.78
C VAL A 65 10.38 3.93 67.24
N GLY A 66 9.60 4.84 67.81
CA GLY A 66 8.27 5.20 67.31
C GLY A 66 8.31 5.78 65.88
N GLN A 67 9.29 6.65 65.59
CA GLN A 67 9.49 7.17 64.23
C GLN A 67 9.86 6.06 63.23
N VAL A 68 10.75 5.14 63.63
CA VAL A 68 11.11 3.99 62.80
C VAL A 68 9.90 3.11 62.51
N ALA A 69 9.05 2.83 63.51
CA ALA A 69 7.84 2.05 63.32
C ALA A 69 6.90 2.69 62.28
N GLN A 70 6.71 4.02 62.34
CA GLN A 70 5.90 4.75 61.36
C GLN A 70 6.49 4.67 59.94
N VAL A 71 7.81 4.77 59.81
CA VAL A 71 8.49 4.64 58.51
C VAL A 71 8.32 3.24 57.94
N VAL A 72 8.41 2.20 58.78
CA VAL A 72 8.20 0.81 58.36
C VAL A 72 6.77 0.60 57.85
N GLU A 73 5.76 1.09 58.56
CA GLU A 73 4.35 0.98 58.15
C GLU A 73 4.10 1.70 56.81
N ASN A 74 4.60 2.93 56.66
CA ASN A 74 4.52 3.67 55.41
C ASN A 74 5.24 2.95 54.26
N THR A 75 6.39 2.33 54.54
CA THR A 75 7.16 1.57 53.53
C THR A 75 6.40 0.32 53.09
N ALA A 76 5.76 -0.40 54.02
CA ALA A 76 4.93 -1.55 53.70
C ALA A 76 3.73 -1.17 52.82
N GLY A 77 3.05 -0.06 53.12
CA GLY A 77 1.96 0.46 52.29
C GLY A 77 2.42 0.82 50.86
N ARG A 78 3.57 1.50 50.74
CA ARG A 78 4.18 1.82 49.43
C ARG A 78 4.60 0.57 48.66
N ALA A 79 5.11 -0.45 49.33
CA ALA A 79 5.47 -1.72 48.70
C ALA A 79 4.24 -2.42 48.09
N GLY A 80 3.09 -2.40 48.80
CA GLY A 80 1.83 -2.91 48.26
C GLY A 80 1.38 -2.18 47.00
N GLN A 81 1.39 -0.84 47.01
CA GLN A 81 1.07 -0.03 45.82
C GLN A 81 2.04 -0.29 44.66
N GLN A 82 3.33 -0.47 44.96
CA GLN A 82 4.32 -0.78 43.93
C GLN A 82 4.10 -2.16 43.31
N GLN A 83 3.64 -3.14 44.10
CA GLN A 83 3.27 -4.46 43.59
C GLN A 83 2.10 -4.35 42.61
N GLU A 84 1.02 -3.64 42.96
CA GLU A 84 -0.13 -3.42 42.07
C GLU A 84 0.28 -2.73 40.76
N MET A 85 1.13 -1.70 40.83
CA MET A 85 1.66 -1.06 39.63
C MET A 85 2.49 -2.01 38.76
N THR A 86 3.25 -2.92 39.38
CA THR A 86 4.06 -3.91 38.66
C THR A 86 3.17 -4.90 37.91
N ASP A 87 2.07 -5.35 38.53
CA ASP A 87 1.10 -6.24 37.88
C ASP A 87 0.38 -5.56 36.70
N MET A 88 0.04 -4.28 36.83
CA MET A 88 -0.49 -3.50 35.70
C MET A 88 0.51 -3.36 34.55
N VAL A 89 1.79 -3.10 34.86
CA VAL A 89 2.84 -3.04 33.83
C VAL A 89 3.01 -4.39 33.15
N ALA A 90 2.99 -5.50 33.90
CA ALA A 90 3.08 -6.84 33.33
C ALA A 90 1.91 -7.13 32.37
N THR A 91 0.71 -6.69 32.73
CA THR A 91 -0.48 -6.79 31.88
C THR A 91 -0.33 -5.98 30.60
N ALA A 92 0.09 -4.72 30.70
CA ALA A 92 0.33 -3.85 29.55
C ALA A 92 1.42 -4.43 28.62
N VAL A 93 2.50 -4.98 29.18
CA VAL A 93 3.55 -5.66 28.40
C VAL A 93 3.00 -6.90 27.68
N HIS A 94 2.10 -7.66 28.32
CA HIS A 94 1.44 -8.79 27.67
C HIS A 94 0.56 -8.36 26.49
N GLU A 95 -0.27 -7.32 26.68
CA GLU A 95 -1.09 -6.74 25.60
C GLU A 95 -0.24 -6.16 24.47
N MET A 96 0.86 -5.48 24.80
CA MET A 96 1.86 -5.02 23.82
C MET A 96 2.46 -6.18 23.03
N GLY A 97 2.74 -7.31 23.68
CA GLY A 97 3.21 -8.52 23.00
C GLY A 97 2.21 -9.06 21.98
N LEU A 98 0.92 -9.08 22.33
CA LEU A 98 -0.14 -9.51 21.42
C LEU A 98 -0.30 -8.56 20.23
N THR A 99 -0.28 -7.25 20.46
CA THR A 99 -0.36 -6.25 19.39
C THR A 99 0.85 -6.30 18.45
N VAL A 100 2.06 -6.53 18.96
CA VAL A 100 3.25 -6.74 18.12
C VAL A 100 3.11 -7.98 17.23
N GLN A 101 2.55 -9.08 17.75
CA GLN A 101 2.27 -10.27 16.94
C GLN A 101 1.22 -9.99 15.84
N GLU A 102 0.19 -9.22 16.15
CA GLU A 102 -0.82 -8.81 15.18
C GLU A 102 -0.23 -7.91 14.09
N ILE A 103 0.59 -6.94 14.47
CA ILE A 103 1.33 -6.07 13.54
C ILE A 103 2.22 -6.92 12.61
N ALA A 104 2.95 -7.90 13.14
CA ALA A 104 3.78 -8.78 12.34
C ALA A 104 2.97 -9.61 11.32
N ARG A 105 1.80 -10.13 11.73
CA ARG A 105 0.88 -10.84 10.83
C ARG A 105 0.35 -9.92 9.74
N ASN A 106 -0.08 -8.70 10.08
CA ASN A 106 -0.58 -7.72 9.12
C ASN A 106 0.51 -7.31 8.12
N ALA A 107 1.75 -7.10 8.58
CA ALA A 107 2.89 -6.83 7.72
C ALA A 107 3.18 -7.99 6.75
N SER A 108 3.13 -9.24 7.23
CA SER A 108 3.29 -10.42 6.38
C SER A 108 2.18 -10.53 5.33
N SER A 109 0.93 -10.26 5.72
CA SER A 109 -0.19 -10.25 4.78
C SER A 109 -0.06 -9.16 3.72
N ALA A 110 0.37 -7.95 4.12
CA ALA A 110 0.60 -6.84 3.19
C ALA A 110 1.73 -7.15 2.20
N ALA A 111 2.81 -7.81 2.66
CA ALA A 111 3.89 -8.27 1.80
C ALA A 111 3.40 -9.32 0.79
N GLN A 112 2.57 -10.27 1.22
CA GLN A 112 1.98 -11.27 0.32
C GLN A 112 1.06 -10.62 -0.73
N SER A 113 0.16 -9.73 -0.33
CA SER A 113 -0.70 -9.00 -1.26
C SER A 113 0.10 -8.17 -2.27
N SER A 114 1.18 -7.54 -1.81
CA SER A 114 2.09 -6.78 -2.68
C SER A 114 2.80 -7.68 -3.70
N HIS A 115 3.16 -8.92 -3.32
CA HIS A 115 3.73 -9.90 -4.23
C HIS A 115 2.72 -10.33 -5.29
N SER A 116 1.49 -10.67 -4.88
CA SER A 116 0.40 -11.05 -5.80
C SER A 116 0.10 -9.92 -6.80
N ALA A 117 0.00 -8.66 -6.33
CA ALA A 117 -0.25 -7.52 -7.21
C ALA A 117 0.88 -7.31 -8.23
N ARG A 118 2.14 -7.55 -7.84
CA ARG A 118 3.28 -7.49 -8.76
C ARG A 118 3.19 -8.58 -9.83
N ASP A 119 2.82 -9.79 -9.45
CA ASP A 119 2.71 -10.92 -10.38
C ASP A 119 1.55 -10.70 -11.36
N GLU A 120 0.40 -10.18 -10.89
CA GLU A 120 -0.71 -9.76 -11.75
C GLU A 120 -0.30 -8.66 -12.73
N ALA A 121 0.43 -7.64 -12.27
CA ALA A 121 0.94 -6.58 -13.15
C ALA A 121 1.91 -7.12 -14.21
N GLN A 122 2.71 -8.14 -13.89
CA GLN A 122 3.58 -8.80 -14.86
C GLN A 122 2.78 -9.57 -15.92
N GLN A 123 1.72 -10.28 -15.52
CA GLN A 123 0.82 -10.97 -16.43
C GLN A 123 0.08 -9.98 -17.35
N ALA A 124 -0.45 -8.89 -16.78
CA ALA A 124 -1.09 -7.83 -17.56
C ALA A 124 -0.15 -7.23 -18.61
N ARG A 125 1.12 -6.98 -18.24
CA ARG A 125 2.15 -6.51 -19.17
C ARG A 125 2.40 -7.50 -20.32
N GLN A 126 2.36 -8.81 -20.04
CA GLN A 126 2.49 -9.83 -21.08
C GLN A 126 1.30 -9.82 -22.04
N VAL A 127 0.08 -9.72 -21.52
CA VAL A 127 -1.15 -9.63 -22.34
C VAL A 127 -1.10 -8.37 -23.23
N VAL A 128 -0.73 -7.22 -22.68
CA VAL A 128 -0.59 -5.98 -23.47
C VAL A 128 0.45 -6.15 -24.59
N ARG A 129 1.59 -6.79 -24.32
CA ARG A 129 2.57 -7.10 -25.38
C ARG A 129 2.01 -8.00 -26.47
N GLN A 130 1.23 -9.02 -26.11
CA GLN A 130 0.57 -9.88 -27.09
C GLN A 130 -0.44 -9.09 -27.93
N SER A 131 -1.24 -8.22 -27.30
CA SER A 131 -2.18 -7.35 -28.01
C SER A 131 -1.49 -6.41 -28.99
N ILE A 132 -0.35 -5.84 -28.62
CA ILE A 132 0.48 -5.02 -29.53
C ILE A 132 0.91 -5.87 -30.73
N GLY A 133 1.42 -7.09 -30.50
CA GLY A 133 1.81 -7.99 -31.60
C GLY A 133 0.64 -8.36 -32.51
N HIS A 134 -0.57 -8.54 -31.97
CA HIS A 134 -1.77 -8.77 -32.77
C HIS A 134 -2.16 -7.56 -33.61
N ILE A 135 -2.00 -6.34 -33.10
CA ILE A 135 -2.26 -5.10 -33.84
C ILE A 135 -1.24 -4.94 -34.98
N GLU A 136 0.05 -5.22 -34.71
CA GLU A 136 1.09 -5.18 -35.73
C GLU A 136 0.81 -6.19 -36.86
N GLN A 137 0.44 -7.42 -36.51
CA GLN A 137 0.06 -8.44 -37.49
C GLN A 137 -1.17 -8.01 -38.30
N MET A 138 -2.21 -7.49 -37.64
CA MET A 138 -3.41 -7.01 -38.30
C MET A 138 -3.11 -5.86 -39.28
N SER A 139 -2.20 -4.95 -38.92
CA SER A 139 -1.77 -3.86 -39.82
C SER A 139 -1.04 -4.39 -41.06
N ALA A 140 -0.22 -5.44 -40.91
CA ALA A 140 0.44 -6.13 -42.02
C ALA A 140 -0.57 -6.85 -42.94
N ASP A 141 -1.58 -7.51 -42.35
CA ASP A 141 -2.64 -8.19 -43.09
C ASP A 141 -3.50 -7.18 -43.89
N ILE A 142 -3.81 -6.02 -43.30
CA ILE A 142 -4.49 -4.90 -44.00
C ILE A 142 -3.64 -4.39 -45.16
N GLY A 143 -2.32 -4.26 -44.98
CA GLY A 143 -1.42 -3.84 -46.05
C GLY A 143 -1.40 -4.84 -47.22
N THR A 144 -1.43 -6.14 -46.91
CA THR A 144 -1.52 -7.21 -47.91
C THR A 144 -2.85 -7.16 -48.66
N ALA A 145 -3.96 -6.96 -47.94
CA ALA A 145 -5.28 -6.81 -48.54
C ALA A 145 -5.37 -5.57 -49.46
N ALA A 146 -4.80 -4.44 -49.03
CA ALA A 146 -4.75 -3.22 -49.83
C ALA A 146 -3.99 -3.43 -51.14
N GLY A 147 -2.86 -4.17 -51.10
CA GLY A 147 -2.12 -4.57 -52.30
C GLY A 147 -2.96 -5.40 -53.28
N ALA A 148 -3.68 -6.40 -52.78
CA ALA A 148 -4.54 -7.24 -53.61
C ALA A 148 -5.70 -6.45 -54.26
N VAL A 149 -6.29 -5.50 -53.54
CA VAL A 149 -7.35 -4.63 -54.09
C VAL A 149 -6.78 -3.64 -55.10
N ALA A 150 -5.57 -3.13 -54.89
CA ALA A 150 -4.89 -2.29 -55.88
C ALA A 150 -4.59 -3.04 -57.18
N GLU A 151 -4.12 -4.29 -57.09
CA GLU A 151 -3.93 -5.16 -58.27
C GLU A 151 -5.25 -5.41 -59.00
N LEU A 152 -6.34 -5.65 -58.28
CA LEU A 152 -7.68 -5.76 -58.86
C LEU A 152 -8.07 -4.47 -59.60
N ALA A 153 -7.78 -3.28 -59.05
CA ALA A 153 -8.08 -2.01 -59.71
C ALA A 153 -7.32 -1.85 -61.05
N GLU A 154 -6.06 -2.30 -61.12
CA GLU A 154 -5.30 -2.31 -62.38
C GLU A 154 -5.87 -3.30 -63.41
N GLN A 155 -6.26 -4.50 -62.97
CA GLN A 155 -6.90 -5.49 -63.85
C GLN A 155 -8.24 -4.95 -64.40
N VAL A 156 -9.02 -4.25 -63.58
CA VAL A 156 -10.27 -3.59 -63.99
C VAL A 156 -10.01 -2.48 -65.00
N ALA A 157 -8.93 -1.70 -64.85
CA ALA A 157 -8.54 -0.71 -65.86
C ALA A 157 -8.16 -1.33 -67.20
N SER A 158 -7.61 -2.55 -67.20
CA SER A 158 -7.31 -3.30 -68.43
C SER A 158 -8.58 -3.72 -69.17
N ILE A 159 -9.68 -4.00 -68.44
CA ILE A 159 -10.99 -4.32 -69.03
C ILE A 159 -11.58 -3.12 -69.77
N ASP A 160 -11.42 -1.89 -69.26
CA ASP A 160 -11.85 -0.66 -69.96
C ASP A 160 -11.24 -0.57 -71.36
N GLN A 161 -9.98 -0.95 -71.51
CA GLN A 161 -9.29 -0.94 -72.80
C GLN A 161 -9.85 -1.98 -73.77
N VAL A 162 -10.22 -3.16 -73.29
CA VAL A 162 -10.87 -4.22 -74.08
C VAL A 162 -12.28 -3.78 -74.50
N LEU A 163 -13.05 -3.17 -73.60
CA LEU A 163 -14.40 -2.66 -73.91
C LEU A 163 -14.37 -1.57 -74.97
N ALA A 164 -13.37 -0.68 -74.94
CA ALA A 164 -13.17 0.34 -75.97
C ALA A 164 -12.96 -0.29 -77.37
N VAL A 165 -12.20 -1.39 -77.44
CA VAL A 165 -12.01 -2.15 -78.69
C VAL A 165 -13.33 -2.79 -79.15
N ILE A 166 -14.08 -3.43 -78.26
CA ILE A 166 -15.37 -4.06 -78.60
C ILE A 166 -16.39 -3.03 -79.09
N ARG A 167 -16.42 -1.84 -78.46
CA ARG A 167 -17.26 -0.72 -78.89
C ARG A 167 -16.88 -0.26 -80.30
N GLY A 168 -15.58 -0.10 -80.57
CA GLY A 168 -15.07 0.24 -81.89
C GLY A 168 -15.42 -0.80 -82.96
N ILE A 169 -15.30 -2.09 -82.64
CA ILE A 169 -15.71 -3.19 -83.53
C ILE A 169 -17.23 -3.13 -83.79
N SER A 170 -18.03 -2.88 -82.76
CA SER A 170 -19.49 -2.79 -82.88
C SER A 170 -19.91 -1.60 -83.76
N GLU A 171 -19.28 -0.43 -83.61
CA GLU A 171 -19.51 0.73 -84.48
C GLU A 171 -19.10 0.46 -85.93
N GLN A 172 -17.93 -0.15 -86.16
CA GLN A 172 -17.50 -0.56 -87.49
C GLN A 172 -18.46 -1.57 -88.12
N THR A 173 -18.92 -2.55 -87.35
CA THR A 173 -19.88 -3.56 -87.80
C THR A 173 -21.23 -2.92 -88.14
N ASN A 174 -21.68 -1.95 -87.33
CA ASN A 174 -22.90 -1.18 -87.58
C ASN A 174 -22.79 -0.34 -88.87
N LEU A 175 -21.65 0.31 -89.13
CA LEU A 175 -21.37 1.04 -90.36
C LEU A 175 -21.27 0.12 -91.59
N LEU A 176 -20.62 -1.02 -91.46
CA LEU A 176 -20.54 -2.04 -92.52
C LEU A 176 -21.93 -2.57 -92.87
N ALA A 177 -22.75 -2.88 -91.87
CA ALA A 177 -24.12 -3.33 -92.05
C ALA A 177 -25.00 -2.26 -92.71
N LEU A 178 -24.84 -0.98 -92.32
CA LEU A 178 -25.53 0.14 -92.96
C LEU A 178 -25.16 0.27 -94.45
N ASN A 179 -23.87 0.21 -94.78
CA ASN A 179 -23.41 0.25 -96.17
C ASN A 179 -23.94 -0.94 -96.98
N ALA A 180 -23.97 -2.14 -96.39
CA ALA A 180 -24.54 -3.33 -97.01
C ALA A 180 -26.06 -3.21 -97.23
N ALA A 181 -26.80 -2.64 -96.27
CA ALA A 181 -28.23 -2.38 -96.40
C ALA A 181 -28.54 -1.37 -97.51
N ILE A 182 -27.72 -0.31 -97.63
CA ILE A 182 -27.82 0.68 -98.72
C ILE A 182 -27.59 0.01 -100.09
N GLU A 183 -26.54 -0.80 -100.22
CA GLU A 183 -26.23 -1.45 -101.50
C GLU A 183 -27.25 -2.55 -101.86
N ALA A 184 -27.77 -3.26 -100.86
CA ALA A 184 -28.87 -4.21 -101.04
C ALA A 184 -30.16 -3.53 -101.51
N ALA A 185 -30.48 -2.34 -100.98
CA ALA A 185 -31.60 -1.53 -101.47
C ALA A 185 -31.39 -1.06 -102.92
N ARG A 186 -30.13 -0.79 -103.30
CA ARG A 186 -29.73 -0.36 -104.65
C ARG A 186 -29.88 -1.48 -105.69
N ALA A 187 -29.70 -2.74 -105.29
CA ALA A 187 -29.87 -3.93 -106.14
C ALA A 187 -31.35 -4.34 -106.39
N GLY A 188 -32.32 -3.66 -105.77
CA GLY A 188 -33.75 -3.91 -105.96
C GLY A 188 -34.19 -5.31 -105.50
N GLU A 189 -35.03 -5.99 -106.29
CA GLU A 189 -35.57 -7.32 -105.95
C GLU A 189 -34.48 -8.40 -105.74
N MET A 190 -33.34 -8.29 -106.42
CA MET A 190 -32.22 -9.24 -106.27
C MET A 190 -31.48 -9.09 -104.92
N GLY A 191 -31.57 -7.93 -104.27
CA GLY A 191 -30.88 -7.62 -103.00
C GLY A 191 -31.70 -7.90 -101.74
N ARG A 192 -32.97 -8.31 -101.88
CA ARG A 192 -33.94 -8.39 -100.77
C ARG A 192 -33.51 -9.31 -99.62
N GLY A 193 -32.91 -10.46 -99.94
CA GLY A 193 -32.36 -11.38 -98.93
C GLY A 193 -31.12 -10.82 -98.21
N PHE A 194 -30.27 -10.09 -98.92
CA PHE A 194 -29.10 -9.42 -98.34
C PHE A 194 -29.50 -8.25 -97.43
N ALA A 195 -30.57 -7.52 -97.77
CA ALA A 195 -31.08 -6.41 -96.96
C ALA A 195 -31.54 -6.88 -95.58
N VAL A 196 -32.23 -8.03 -95.49
CA VAL A 196 -32.68 -8.61 -94.21
C VAL A 196 -31.49 -9.02 -93.34
N VAL A 197 -30.48 -9.65 -93.92
CA VAL A 197 -29.26 -10.02 -93.18
C VAL A 197 -28.52 -8.77 -92.70
N ALA A 198 -28.42 -7.72 -93.53
CA ALA A 198 -27.77 -6.48 -93.16
C ALA A 198 -28.48 -5.78 -91.98
N ASP A 199 -29.82 -5.72 -91.96
CA ASP A 199 -30.56 -5.13 -90.83
C ASP A 199 -30.46 -5.98 -89.55
N GLU A 200 -30.39 -7.30 -89.67
CA GLU A 200 -30.16 -8.19 -88.52
C GLU A 200 -28.76 -7.98 -87.92
N VAL A 201 -27.72 -7.88 -88.76
CA VAL A 201 -26.35 -7.56 -88.33
C VAL A 201 -26.29 -6.18 -87.68
N ARG A 202 -26.99 -5.19 -88.25
CA ARG A 202 -27.08 -3.84 -87.68
C ARG A 202 -27.72 -3.85 -86.29
N THR A 203 -28.80 -4.61 -86.12
CA THR A 203 -29.50 -4.79 -84.84
C THR A 203 -28.59 -5.49 -83.82
N LEU A 204 -27.85 -6.51 -84.24
CA LEU A 204 -26.88 -7.20 -83.39
C LEU A 204 -25.77 -6.25 -82.92
N ALA A 205 -25.19 -5.46 -83.83
CA ALA A 205 -24.15 -4.49 -83.52
C ALA A 205 -24.63 -3.41 -82.53
N SER A 206 -25.85 -2.90 -82.71
CA SER A 206 -26.49 -1.97 -81.77
C SER A 206 -26.70 -2.58 -80.39
N ARG A 207 -27.17 -3.85 -80.31
CA ARG A 207 -27.29 -4.57 -79.05
C ARG A 207 -25.94 -4.80 -78.37
N THR A 208 -24.89 -5.15 -79.14
CA THR A 208 -23.53 -5.30 -78.60
C THR A 208 -23.03 -3.98 -78.02
N GLN A 209 -23.27 -2.86 -78.72
CA GLN A 209 -22.87 -1.53 -78.25
C GLN A 209 -23.57 -1.15 -76.94
N ALA A 210 -24.88 -1.37 -76.84
CA ALA A 210 -25.65 -1.16 -75.62
C ALA A 210 -25.14 -2.02 -74.44
N SER A 211 -24.84 -3.31 -74.68
CA SER A 211 -24.27 -4.17 -73.65
C SER A 211 -22.86 -3.74 -73.22
N THR A 212 -22.01 -3.27 -74.15
CA THR A 212 -20.71 -2.70 -73.76
C THR A 212 -20.84 -1.44 -72.92
N ASP A 213 -21.83 -0.58 -73.19
CA ASP A 213 -22.10 0.60 -72.36
C ASP A 213 -22.53 0.22 -70.94
N GLU A 214 -23.39 -0.79 -70.79
CA GLU A 214 -23.79 -1.31 -69.47
C GLU A 214 -22.60 -1.91 -68.70
N ILE A 215 -21.75 -2.70 -69.38
CA ILE A 215 -20.55 -3.27 -68.75
C ILE A 215 -19.58 -2.16 -68.34
N GLN A 216 -19.37 -1.14 -69.17
CA GLN A 216 -18.52 0.00 -68.84
C GLN A 216 -19.01 0.71 -67.56
N GLN A 217 -20.32 0.91 -67.40
CA GLN A 217 -20.88 1.48 -66.16
C GLN A 217 -20.65 0.58 -64.94
N MET A 218 -20.70 -0.75 -65.09
CA MET A 218 -20.37 -1.68 -64.02
C MET A 218 -18.89 -1.62 -63.64
N ILE A 219 -18.00 -1.56 -64.63
CA ILE A 219 -16.55 -1.45 -64.45
C ILE A 219 -16.15 -0.15 -63.74
N GLN A 220 -16.75 0.98 -64.12
CA GLN A 220 -16.50 2.26 -63.43
C GLN A 220 -16.92 2.24 -61.96
N ARG A 221 -18.07 1.61 -61.64
CA ARG A 221 -18.50 1.42 -60.24
C ARG A 221 -17.54 0.51 -59.47
N LEU A 222 -17.07 -0.57 -60.11
CA LEU A 222 -16.12 -1.50 -59.52
C LEU A 222 -14.78 -0.81 -59.20
N LYS A 223 -14.26 -0.03 -60.16
CA LYS A 223 -13.03 0.75 -60.00
C LYS A 223 -13.14 1.73 -58.83
N HIS A 224 -14.23 2.51 -58.78
CA HIS A 224 -14.46 3.46 -57.70
C HIS A 224 -14.56 2.76 -56.33
N GLY A 225 -15.23 1.59 -56.27
CA GLY A 225 -15.30 0.78 -55.06
C GLY A 225 -13.94 0.26 -54.60
N ALA A 226 -13.09 -0.18 -55.52
CA ALA A 226 -11.73 -0.64 -55.23
C ALA A 226 -10.84 0.51 -54.70
N GLU A 227 -10.86 1.68 -55.34
CA GLU A 227 -10.13 2.87 -54.89
C GLU A 227 -10.57 3.33 -53.48
N ALA A 228 -11.88 3.34 -53.23
CA ALA A 228 -12.43 3.67 -51.92
C ALA A 228 -12.00 2.66 -50.83
N ALA A 229 -11.98 1.35 -51.16
CA ALA A 229 -11.53 0.31 -50.25
C ALA A 229 -10.04 0.47 -49.89
N VAL A 230 -9.16 0.72 -50.86
CA VAL A 230 -7.72 0.95 -50.63
C VAL A 230 -7.50 2.19 -49.76
N SER A 231 -8.23 3.29 -50.03
CA SER A 231 -8.16 4.50 -49.21
C SER A 231 -8.56 4.25 -47.75
N SER A 232 -9.64 3.50 -47.52
CA SER A 232 -10.08 3.13 -46.17
C SER A 232 -9.08 2.21 -45.46
N MET A 233 -8.44 1.30 -46.19
CA MET A 233 -7.42 0.41 -45.63
C MET A 233 -6.17 1.19 -45.21
N HIS A 234 -5.70 2.14 -46.01
CA HIS A 234 -4.58 3.01 -45.63
C HIS A 234 -4.90 3.92 -44.44
N ALA A 235 -6.13 4.45 -44.37
CA ALA A 235 -6.57 5.21 -43.21
C ALA A 235 -6.60 4.37 -41.92
N GLY A 236 -6.91 3.07 -42.03
CA GLY A 236 -6.89 2.13 -40.90
C GLY A 236 -5.48 1.69 -40.45
N GLN A 237 -4.44 2.02 -41.21
CA GLN A 237 -3.03 1.74 -40.85
C GLN A 237 -2.34 2.90 -40.13
N ALA A 238 -2.92 4.11 -40.18
CA ALA A 238 -2.39 5.34 -39.57
C ALA A 238 -2.87 5.51 -38.11
#